data_AF-A0AAU6Y7A5-F1
#
_entry.id   AF-A0AAU6Y7A5-F1
#
_cell.length_a   1.000
_cell.length_b   1.000
_cell.length_c   1.000
_cell.angle_alpha   90.00
_cell.angle_beta   90.00
_cell.angle_gamma   90.00
#
_symmetry.space_group_name_H-M   'P 1'
#
loop_
_entity.id
_entity.type
_entity.pdbx_description
1 polymer ?
#
loop_
_entity_poly.entity_id
_entity_poly.type
_entity_poly.pdbx_seq_one_letter_code
_entity_poly.pdbx_strand_id
1 'polypeptide(L)'
;MSVLTVRTTESDDQLIEELKKKYDIPVATKALLFAAQKCLALEKEVAELKQERQQLRQKTADYRSASLDILSGLSQLTKLTS
;
A
#
# COMPACT_ATOMS: atom_id res chain seq x y z
N MET A 1 27.31 -7.43 -28.85
CA MET A 1 26.39 -6.83 -27.85
C MET A 1 24.99 -6.88 -28.43
N SER A 2 24.07 -7.67 -27.86
CA SER A 2 22.68 -7.71 -28.34
C SER A 2 21.91 -6.55 -27.72
N VAL A 3 21.25 -5.76 -28.58
CA VAL A 3 20.37 -4.68 -28.14
C VAL A 3 18.96 -5.25 -28.08
N LEU A 4 18.37 -5.29 -26.89
CA LEU A 4 16.96 -5.62 -26.72
C LEU A 4 16.12 -4.47 -27.28
N THR A 5 15.43 -4.72 -28.39
CA THR A 5 14.49 -3.77 -28.98
C THR A 5 13.09 -4.19 -28.59
N VAL A 6 12.37 -3.31 -27.91
CA VAL A 6 10.96 -3.48 -27.58
C VAL A 6 10.17 -2.76 -28.65
N ARG A 7 9.19 -3.43 -29.27
CA ARG A 7 8.26 -2.76 -30.19
C ARG A 7 7.31 -1.91 -29.36
N THR A 8 7.46 -0.59 -29.43
CA THR A 8 6.53 0.37 -28.86
C THR A 8 5.50 0.79 -29.91
N THR A 9 4.29 1.07 -29.44
CA THR A 9 3.24 1.75 -30.23
C THR A 9 3.41 3.27 -30.09
N GLU A 10 2.79 4.06 -30.98
CA GLU A 10 2.83 5.53 -30.88
C GLU A 10 2.34 6.06 -29.52
N SER A 11 1.40 5.38 -28.88
CA SER A 11 0.94 5.69 -27.52
C SER A 11 2.00 5.43 -26.46
N ASP A 12 2.82 4.39 -26.62
CA ASP A 12 3.88 4.07 -25.66
C ASP A 12 5.01 5.10 -25.74
N ASP A 13 5.32 5.61 -26.94
CA ASP A 13 6.33 6.65 -27.13
C ASP A 13 5.90 7.98 -26.51
N GLN A 14 4.60 8.33 -26.57
CA GLN A 14 4.04 9.48 -25.85
C GLN A 14 4.19 9.34 -24.34
N LEU A 15 3.88 8.16 -23.79
CA LEU A 15 4.04 7.88 -22.36
C LEU A 15 5.51 7.93 -21.94
N ILE A 16 6.43 7.47 -22.79
CA ILE A 16 7.88 7.56 -22.53
C ILE A 16 8.31 9.03 -22.47
N GLU A 17 7.84 9.90 -23.37
CA GLU A 17 8.13 11.33 -23.33
C GLU A 17 7.55 12.03 -22.10
N GLU A 18 6.33 11.66 -21.68
CA GLU A 18 5.77 12.14 -20.41
C GLU A 18 6.59 11.70 -19.20
N LEU A 19 7.05 10.44 -19.19
CA LEU A 19 7.92 9.92 -18.13
C LEU A 19 9.28 10.63 -18.11
N LYS A 20 9.87 10.89 -19.27
CA LYS A 20 11.13 11.66 -19.38
C LYS A 20 10.96 13.06 -18.79
N LYS A 21 9.88 13.76 -19.13
CA LYS A 21 9.57 15.10 -18.56
C LYS A 21 9.29 15.05 -17.06
N LYS A 22 8.55 14.04 -16.60
CA LYS A 22 8.16 13.89 -15.19
C LYS A 22 9.34 13.58 -14.27
N TYR A 23 10.34 12.85 -14.76
CA TYR A 23 11.51 12.45 -13.99
C TYR A 23 12.79 13.22 -14.34
N ASP A 24 12.73 14.14 -15.31
CA ASP A 24 13.86 14.92 -15.83
C ASP A 24 15.05 14.02 -16.28
N ILE A 25 14.72 12.90 -16.93
CA ILE A 25 15.69 11.92 -17.42
C ILE A 25 15.62 11.88 -18.95
N PRO A 26 16.70 12.20 -19.68
CA PRO A 26 16.68 12.24 -21.15
C PRO A 26 16.68 10.84 -21.80
N VAL A 27 17.18 9.82 -21.10
CA VAL A 27 17.31 8.45 -21.62
C VAL A 27 16.03 7.66 -21.31
N ALA A 28 15.31 7.26 -22.37
CA ALA A 28 14.04 6.50 -22.28
C ALA A 28 14.14 5.27 -21.38
N THR A 29 15.18 4.45 -21.57
CA THR A 29 15.41 3.23 -20.79
C THR A 29 15.59 3.51 -19.30
N LYS A 30 16.27 4.62 -18.95
CA LYS A 30 16.51 5.01 -17.57
C LYS A 30 15.24 5.57 -16.92
N ALA A 31 14.44 6.34 -17.66
CA ALA A 31 13.14 6.83 -17.19
C ALA A 31 12.17 5.68 -16.91
N LEU A 32 12.09 4.70 -17.82
CA LEU A 32 11.26 3.50 -17.64
C LEU A 32 11.74 2.64 -16.47
N LEU A 33 13.04 2.42 -16.34
CA LEU A 33 13.60 1.64 -15.22
C LEU A 33 13.31 2.33 -13.87
N PHE A 34 13.45 3.65 -13.82
CA PHE A 34 13.15 4.43 -12.61
C PHE A 34 11.66 4.38 -12.25
N ALA A 35 10.78 4.51 -13.25
CA ALA A 35 9.35 4.37 -13.06
C ALA A 35 8.98 2.96 -12.55
N ALA A 36 9.56 1.91 -13.13
CA ALA A 36 9.33 0.53 -12.70
C ALA A 36 9.81 0.29 -11.27
N GLN A 37 11.00 0.78 -10.89
CA GLN A 37 11.49 0.70 -9.51
C GLN A 37 10.57 1.43 -8.53
N LYS A 38 10.05 2.60 -8.92
CA LYS A 38 9.13 3.38 -8.09
C LYS A 38 7.77 2.69 -7.94
N CYS A 39 7.24 2.11 -9.01
CA CYS A 39 6.03 1.28 -8.95
C CYS A 39 6.21 0.10 -7.99
N LEU A 40 7.35 -0.60 -8.07
CA LEU A 40 7.62 -1.74 -7.19
C LEU A 40 7.81 -1.33 -5.72
N ALA A 41 8.39 -0.16 -5.47
CA ALA A 41 8.47 0.40 -4.12
C ALA A 41 7.07 0.75 -3.58
N LEU A 42 6.23 1.41 -4.39
CA LEU A 42 4.85 1.74 -4.02
C LEU A 42 4.00 0.49 -3.79
N GLU A 43 4.18 -0.56 -4.58
CA GLU A 43 3.49 -1.84 -4.37
C GLU A 43 3.83 -2.46 -3.01
N LYS A 44 5.10 -2.39 -2.58
CA LYS A 44 5.52 -2.83 -1.26
C LYS A 44 4.90 -1.99 -0.15
N GLU A 45 4.95 -0.67 -0.27
CA GLU A 45 4.32 0.24 0.70
C GLU A 45 2.81 -0.02 0.81
N VAL A 46 2.12 -0.25 -0.30
CA VAL A 46 0.69 -0.60 -0.30
C VAL A 46 0.43 -1.94 0.37
N ALA A 47 1.32 -2.93 0.19
CA ALA A 47 1.20 -4.21 0.86
C ALA A 47 1.39 -4.09 2.38
N GLU A 48 2.41 -3.33 2.81
CA GLU A 48 2.67 -3.03 4.23
C GLU A 48 1.49 -2.29 4.87
N LEU A 49 1.00 -1.22 4.23
CA LEU A 49 -0.17 -0.46 4.71
C LEU A 49 -1.44 -1.32 4.79
N LYS A 50 -1.63 -2.26 3.86
CA LYS A 50 -2.75 -3.22 3.94
C LYS A 50 -2.61 -4.14 5.15
N GLN A 51 -1.40 -4.60 5.45
CA GLN A 51 -1.12 -5.44 6.61
C GLN A 51 -1.34 -4.67 7.91
N GLU A 52 -0.84 -3.45 8.02
CA GLU A 52 -1.07 -2.57 9.18
C GLU A 52 -2.56 -2.29 9.38
N ARG A 53 -3.29 -2.00 8.30
CA ARG A 53 -4.75 -1.80 8.37
C ARG A 53 -5.47 -3.04 8.90
N GLN A 54 -5.02 -4.23 8.52
CA GLN A 54 -5.59 -5.48 9.01
C GLN A 54 -5.28 -5.70 10.50
N GLN A 55 -4.04 -5.43 10.93
CA GLN A 55 -3.66 -5.51 12.35
C GLN A 55 -4.44 -4.49 13.20
N LEU A 56 -4.60 -3.26 12.74
CA LEU A 56 -5.40 -2.25 13.42
C LEU A 56 -6.88 -2.65 13.52
N ARG A 57 -7.43 -3.27 12.48
CA ARG A 57 -8.79 -3.85 12.52
C ARG A 57 -8.93 -4.97 13.54
N GLN A 58 -7.91 -5.83 13.67
CA GLN A 58 -7.91 -6.87 14.71
C GLN A 58 -7.85 -6.24 16.11
N LYS A 59 -6.90 -5.33 16.36
CA LYS A 59 -6.80 -4.62 17.64
C LYS A 59 -8.10 -3.91 18.02
N THR A 60 -8.75 -3.24 17.08
CA THR A 60 -10.05 -2.58 17.35
C THR A 60 -11.17 -3.57 17.64
N ALA A 61 -11.16 -4.76 17.03
CA ALA A 61 -12.08 -5.83 17.40
C ALA A 61 -11.79 -6.34 18.83
N ASP A 62 -10.52 -6.53 19.18
CA ASP A 62 -10.09 -6.98 20.51
C ASP A 62 -10.43 -5.94 21.60
N TYR A 63 -10.26 -4.65 21.32
CA TYR A 63 -10.68 -3.60 22.25
C TYR A 63 -12.20 -3.55 22.44
N ARG A 64 -12.96 -3.84 21.38
CA ARG A 64 -14.43 -3.93 21.47
C ARG A 64 -14.87 -5.13 22.29
N SER A 65 -14.27 -6.31 22.09
CA SER A 65 -14.59 -7.48 22.90
C SER A 65 -14.20 -7.25 24.36
N ALA A 66 -13.00 -6.74 24.64
CA ALA A 66 -12.58 -6.41 26.00
C ALA A 66 -13.51 -5.38 26.65
N SER A 67 -14.00 -4.39 25.91
CA SER A 67 -14.97 -3.41 26.42
C SER A 67 -16.32 -4.06 26.77
N LEU A 68 -16.79 -5.00 25.96
CA LEU A 68 -18.01 -5.77 26.24
C LEU A 68 -17.83 -6.67 27.47
N ASP A 69 -16.67 -7.30 27.62
CA ASP A 69 -16.34 -8.13 28.77
C ASP A 69 -16.33 -7.30 30.06
N ILE A 70 -15.68 -6.13 30.05
CA ILE A 70 -15.68 -5.19 31.19
C ILE A 70 -17.09 -4.76 31.56
N LEU A 71 -17.92 -4.39 30.58
CA LEU A 71 -19.32 -4.01 30.81
C LEU A 71 -20.12 -5.17 31.42
N SER A 72 -19.90 -6.39 30.94
CA SER A 72 -20.56 -7.58 31.50
C SER A 72 -20.12 -7.85 32.94
N GLY A 73 -18.83 -7.73 33.25
CA GLY A 73 -18.29 -7.89 34.60
C GLY A 73 -18.84 -6.83 35.57
N LEU A 74 -18.91 -5.56 35.14
CA LEU A 74 -19.54 -4.49 35.91
C LEU A 74 -21.02 -4.77 36.20
N SER A 75 -21.75 -5.33 35.22
CA SER A 75 -23.16 -5.70 35.40
C SER A 75 -23.36 -6.85 36.40
N GLN A 76 -22.39 -7.77 36.49
CA GLN A 76 -22.42 -8.87 37.47
C GLN A 76 -22.09 -8.37 38.87
N LEU A 77 -21.09 -7.49 39.00
CA LEU A 77 -20.73 -6.87 40.27
C LEU A 77 -21.89 -6.06 40.85
N THR A 78 -22.56 -5.25 40.02
CA THR A 78 -23.73 -4.46 40.46
C THR A 78 -24.89 -5.33 40.95
N LYS A 79 -25.08 -6.53 40.39
CA LYS A 79 -26.07 -7.50 40.88
C LYS A 79 -25.70 -8.15 42.22
N LEU A 80 -24.42 -8.25 42.54
CA LEU A 80 -23.93 -8.81 43.80
C LEU A 80 -23.92 -7.78 44.94
N THR A 81 -23.90 -6.49 44.61
CA THR A 81 -23.87 -5.38 45.57
C THR A 81 -25.24 -4.75 45.84
N SER A 82 -26.28 -5.14 45.08
CA SER A 82 -27.68 -4.76 45.30
C SER A 82 -28.44 -5.84 46.04
#